data_AF-A0A4S4KLN3-F1
#
_entry.id   AF-A0A4S4KLN3-F1
#
_cell.length_a   1.000
_cell.length_b   1.000
_cell.length_c   1.000
_cell.angle_alpha   90.00
_cell.angle_beta   90.00
_cell.angle_gamma   90.00
#
_symmetry.space_group_name_H-M   'P 1'
#
loop_
_entity.id
_entity.type
_entity.pdbx_description
1 polymer ?
#
loop_
_entity_poly.entity_id
_entity_poly.type
_entity_poly.pdbx_seq_one_letter_code
_entity_poly.pdbx_strand_id
1 'polypeptide(L)'
;MVVTPVTHWHGPAGPQPSAPHVNAVSIDFALEGITMESSIACDWKAFDETALAISSLRIVVLGFHSHEDLSRFGAEVVDVYFERLRTAGKLKFAIWDSKSERWKRASRDSDATEATNLYKQLLFMI
;
A
#
# COMPACT_ATOMS: atom_id res chain seq x y z
N MET A 1 -63.89 11.65 -5.38
CA MET A 1 -63.14 12.73 -4.70
C MET A 1 -61.81 12.17 -4.23
N VAL A 2 -60.74 12.89 -4.54
CA VAL A 2 -59.33 12.57 -4.32
C VAL A 2 -58.93 12.89 -2.89
N VAL A 3 -58.14 12.05 -2.22
CA VAL A 3 -57.05 12.49 -1.34
C VAL A 3 -55.96 11.42 -1.26
N THR A 4 -54.80 11.70 -1.86
CA THR A 4 -53.52 11.07 -1.50
C THR A 4 -52.90 11.82 -0.32
N PRO A 5 -52.04 11.18 0.48
CA PRO A 5 -50.93 11.88 1.08
C PRO A 5 -49.63 11.32 0.51
N VAL A 6 -49.03 12.10 -0.39
CA VAL A 6 -47.58 12.13 -0.59
C VAL A 6 -47.02 12.98 0.54
N THR A 7 -46.03 12.49 1.29
CA THR A 7 -44.86 13.32 1.56
C THR A 7 -43.63 12.44 1.69
N HIS A 8 -42.89 12.41 0.57
CA HIS A 8 -41.49 12.02 0.48
C HIS A 8 -40.70 13.01 1.34
N TRP A 9 -40.17 12.57 2.48
CA TRP A 9 -39.25 13.37 3.28
C TRP A 9 -37.87 13.35 2.60
N HIS A 10 -37.60 14.34 1.75
CA HIS A 10 -36.22 14.72 1.44
C HIS A 10 -35.75 15.66 2.55
N GLY A 11 -35.19 15.09 3.62
CA GLY A 11 -34.31 15.85 4.50
C GLY A 11 -33.11 16.37 3.69
N PRO A 12 -32.52 17.52 4.03
CA PRO A 12 -31.30 17.97 3.38
C PRO A 12 -30.28 16.84 3.52
N ALA A 13 -29.67 16.45 2.40
CA ALA A 13 -28.49 15.61 2.41
C ALA A 13 -27.38 16.39 3.14
N GLY A 14 -27.41 16.34 4.47
CA GLY A 14 -26.24 16.66 5.27
C GLY A 14 -25.09 15.82 4.76
N PRO A 15 -23.83 16.28 4.89
CA PRO A 15 -22.68 15.59 4.34
C PRO A 15 -22.78 14.12 4.75
N GLN A 16 -22.98 13.21 3.79
CA GLN A 16 -22.85 11.80 4.10
C GLN A 16 -21.43 11.65 4.66
N PRO A 17 -21.25 11.02 5.82
CA PRO A 17 -19.92 10.69 6.30
C PRO A 17 -19.28 9.86 5.18
N SER A 18 -18.25 10.42 4.54
CA SER A 18 -17.48 9.72 3.53
C SER A 18 -17.01 8.42 4.17
N ALA A 19 -17.38 7.29 3.58
CA ALA A 19 -16.89 5.99 4.05
C ALA A 19 -15.36 6.05 4.16
N PRO A 20 -14.76 5.45 5.20
CA PRO A 20 -13.31 5.46 5.34
C PRO A 20 -12.69 4.87 4.06
N HIS A 21 -11.91 5.69 3.36
CA HIS A 21 -11.21 5.30 2.15
C HIS A 21 -9.77 4.98 2.49
N VAL A 22 -9.40 3.70 2.36
CA VAL A 22 -8.00 3.29 2.41
C VAL A 22 -7.38 3.71 1.08
N ASN A 23 -6.56 4.76 1.12
CA ASN A 23 -5.93 5.29 -0.08
C ASN A 23 -4.64 4.57 -0.39
N ALA A 24 -3.99 3.99 0.61
CA ALA A 24 -2.89 3.08 0.42
C ALA A 24 -2.50 2.29 1.67
N VAL A 25 -1.50 1.42 1.49
CA VAL A 25 -0.99 0.50 2.50
C VAL A 25 0.53 0.49 2.43
N SER A 26 1.18 0.55 3.58
CA SER A 26 2.62 0.34 3.71
C SER A 26 2.92 -0.86 4.60
N ILE A 27 3.87 -1.69 4.21
CA ILE A 27 4.38 -2.80 5.00
C ILE A 27 5.86 -2.57 5.24
N ASP A 28 6.25 -2.53 6.52
CA ASP A 28 7.61 -2.27 6.96
C ASP A 28 8.26 -3.59 7.42
N PHE A 29 9.20 -4.12 6.63
CA PHE A 29 10.00 -5.28 7.03
C PHE A 29 11.29 -4.89 7.73
N ALA A 30 11.67 -3.61 7.71
CA ALA A 30 12.91 -3.12 8.29
C ALA A 30 12.77 -2.89 9.80
N LEU A 31 11.75 -2.16 10.23
CA LEU A 31 11.72 -1.68 11.61
C LEU A 31 11.02 -2.64 12.59
N GLU A 32 10.29 -3.64 12.06
CA GLU A 32 9.42 -4.52 12.84
C GLU A 32 10.12 -5.79 13.36
N GLY A 33 11.43 -5.97 13.14
CA GLY A 33 12.18 -7.15 13.59
C GLY A 33 11.71 -8.47 12.96
N ILE A 34 10.96 -8.40 11.86
CA ILE A 34 10.45 -9.54 11.11
C ILE A 34 11.59 -10.11 10.27
N THR A 35 11.79 -11.43 10.33
CA THR A 35 12.81 -12.06 9.48
C THR A 35 12.33 -12.12 8.03
N MET A 36 13.28 -12.12 7.09
CA MET A 36 12.96 -12.29 5.67
C MET A 36 12.19 -13.58 5.40
N GLU A 37 12.53 -14.68 6.08
CA GLU A 37 11.82 -15.96 5.90
C GLU A 37 10.38 -15.90 6.38
N SER A 38 10.14 -15.28 7.54
CA SER A 38 8.78 -15.05 8.02
C SER A 38 7.98 -14.16 7.07
N SER A 39 8.63 -13.16 6.46
CA SER A 39 8.02 -12.27 5.49
C SER A 39 7.64 -13.02 4.20
N ILE A 40 8.51 -13.89 3.69
CA ILE A 40 8.25 -14.68 2.47
C ILE A 40 7.12 -15.70 2.69
N ALA A 41 7.00 -16.27 3.88
CA ALA A 41 6.01 -17.29 4.21
C ALA A 41 4.55 -16.77 4.30
N CYS A 42 4.30 -15.46 4.19
CA CYS A 42 2.95 -14.91 4.22
C CYS A 42 2.14 -15.26 2.95
N ASP A 43 0.81 -15.22 3.07
CA ASP A 43 -0.09 -15.43 1.93
C ASP A 43 -0.20 -14.16 1.07
N TRP A 44 0.84 -13.95 0.26
CA TRP A 44 0.94 -12.78 -0.61
C TRP A 44 -0.06 -12.78 -1.76
N LYS A 45 -0.55 -13.96 -2.15
CA LYS A 45 -1.58 -14.09 -3.17
C LYS A 45 -2.91 -13.54 -2.65
N ALA A 46 -3.32 -13.92 -1.44
CA ALA A 46 -4.52 -13.37 -0.81
C ALA A 46 -4.39 -11.86 -0.57
N PHE A 47 -3.20 -11.38 -0.22
CA PHE A 47 -2.94 -9.95 -0.09
C PHE A 47 -3.11 -9.20 -1.42
N ASP A 48 -2.52 -9.69 -2.52
CA ASP A 48 -2.64 -9.09 -3.86
C ASP A 48 -4.11 -8.94 -4.29
N GLU A 49 -4.91 -9.99 -4.08
CA GLU A 49 -6.34 -10.02 -4.39
C GLU A 49 -7.12 -9.00 -3.55
N THR A 50 -6.88 -9.03 -2.25
CA THR A 50 -7.59 -8.15 -1.29
C THR A 50 -7.23 -6.69 -1.53
N ALA A 51 -5.95 -6.38 -1.72
CA ALA A 51 -5.49 -5.03 -1.97
C ALA A 51 -6.06 -4.46 -3.27
N LEU A 52 -6.13 -5.27 -4.33
CA LEU A 52 -6.72 -4.82 -5.60
C LEU A 52 -8.23 -4.58 -5.51
N ALA A 53 -8.94 -5.38 -4.71
CA ALA A 53 -10.38 -5.24 -4.51
C ALA A 53 -10.76 -3.93 -3.81
N ILE A 54 -9.83 -3.30 -3.09
CA ILE A 54 -10.03 -1.98 -2.50
C ILE A 54 -9.93 -0.92 -3.61
N SER A 55 -11.09 -0.46 -4.08
CA SER A 55 -11.19 0.48 -5.21
C SER A 55 -10.51 1.83 -4.95
N SER A 56 -10.50 2.31 -3.71
CA SER A 56 -9.81 3.54 -3.30
C SER A 56 -8.29 3.39 -3.21
N LEU A 57 -7.78 2.15 -3.18
CA LEU A 57 -6.35 1.90 -2.97
C LEU A 57 -5.56 2.35 -4.19
N ARG A 58 -4.70 3.34 -4.00
CA ARG A 58 -3.86 3.94 -5.03
C ARG A 58 -2.49 3.30 -5.11
N ILE A 59 -1.96 2.83 -3.99
CA ILE A 59 -0.56 2.39 -3.91
C ILE A 59 -0.37 1.42 -2.73
N VAL A 60 0.61 0.52 -2.88
CA VAL A 60 1.14 -0.35 -1.84
C VAL A 60 2.64 -0.12 -1.79
N VAL A 61 3.21 0.14 -0.60
CA VAL A 61 4.65 0.35 -0.40
C VAL A 61 5.22 -0.77 0.46
N LEU A 62 6.24 -1.45 -0.05
CA LEU A 62 7.00 -2.44 0.71
C LEU A 62 8.36 -1.85 1.11
N GLY A 63 8.63 -1.80 2.41
CA GLY A 63 9.83 -1.22 3.00
C GLY A 63 10.84 -2.28 3.44
N PHE A 64 12.09 -2.13 3.02
CA PHE A 64 13.19 -3.08 3.28
C PHE A 64 14.39 -2.42 3.95
N HIS A 65 15.24 -3.21 4.61
CA HIS A 65 16.51 -2.75 5.15
C HIS A 65 17.58 -2.51 4.08
N SER A 66 17.52 -3.26 2.98
CA SER A 66 18.57 -3.26 1.97
C SER A 66 18.03 -3.56 0.57
N HIS A 67 18.84 -3.26 -0.46
CA HIS A 67 18.56 -3.67 -1.83
C HIS A 67 18.63 -5.19 -2.00
N GLU A 68 19.44 -5.89 -1.20
CA GLU A 68 19.53 -7.35 -1.22
C GLU A 68 18.21 -7.98 -0.77
N ASP A 69 17.64 -7.48 0.34
CA ASP A 69 16.34 -7.90 0.85
C ASP A 69 15.23 -7.65 -0.17
N LEU A 70 15.20 -6.44 -0.76
CA LEU A 70 14.26 -6.10 -1.83
C LEU A 70 14.43 -7.03 -3.04
N SER A 71 15.66 -7.35 -3.42
CA SER A 71 15.94 -8.21 -4.58
C SER A 71 15.47 -9.64 -4.33
N ARG A 72 15.79 -10.19 -3.15
CA ARG A 72 15.39 -11.52 -2.73
C ARG A 72 13.87 -11.65 -2.65
N PHE A 73 13.22 -10.76 -1.91
CA PHE A 73 11.76 -10.71 -1.81
C PHE A 73 11.12 -10.44 -3.19
N GLY A 74 11.78 -9.64 -4.01
CA GLY A 74 11.39 -9.39 -5.40
C GLY A 74 11.27 -10.67 -6.23
N ALA A 75 12.28 -11.52 -6.17
CA ALA A 75 12.32 -12.78 -6.91
C ALA A 75 11.37 -13.84 -6.31
N GLU A 76 11.33 -13.97 -4.98
CA GLU A 76 10.57 -15.03 -4.32
C GLU A 76 9.08 -14.71 -4.19
N VAL A 77 8.71 -13.42 -4.09
CA VAL A 77 7.34 -12.99 -3.81
C VAL A 77 6.77 -12.11 -4.92
N VAL A 78 7.45 -11.00 -5.26
CA VAL A 78 6.89 -9.98 -6.15
C VAL A 78 6.67 -10.52 -7.58
N ASP A 79 7.55 -11.37 -8.08
CA ASP A 79 7.41 -12.01 -9.39
C ASP A 79 6.36 -13.11 -9.42
N VAL A 80 6.12 -13.77 -8.28
CA VAL A 80 5.28 -14.95 -8.22
C VAL A 80 3.84 -14.60 -7.85
N TYR A 81 3.64 -13.64 -6.95
CA TYR A 81 2.34 -13.39 -6.32
C TYR A 81 1.75 -12.00 -6.56
N PHE A 82 2.56 -10.98 -6.89
CA PHE A 82 2.08 -9.59 -7.07
C PHE A 82 1.79 -9.17 -8.51
N GLU A 83 1.37 -10.10 -9.37
CA GLU A 83 1.06 -9.81 -10.77
C GLU A 83 0.06 -8.64 -10.90
N ARG A 84 -1.01 -8.63 -10.10
CA ARG A 84 -2.10 -7.66 -10.29
C ARG A 84 -1.72 -6.28 -9.78
N LEU A 85 -1.18 -6.17 -8.56
CA LEU A 85 -0.70 -4.89 -8.03
C LEU A 85 0.40 -4.27 -8.90
N ARG A 86 1.27 -5.09 -9.49
CA ARG A 86 2.27 -4.62 -10.46
C ARG A 86 1.65 -4.13 -11.75
N THR A 87 0.77 -4.92 -12.35
CA THR A 87 0.10 -4.58 -13.61
C THR A 87 -0.74 -3.30 -13.47
N ALA A 88 -1.36 -3.10 -12.30
CA ALA A 88 -2.09 -1.89 -11.97
C ALA A 88 -1.19 -0.68 -11.65
N GLY A 89 0.14 -0.85 -11.60
CA GLY A 89 1.11 0.20 -11.28
C GLY A 89 1.07 0.69 -9.83
N LYS A 90 0.39 -0.06 -8.94
CA LYS A 90 0.14 0.31 -7.55
C LYS A 90 1.27 -0.10 -6.61
N LEU A 91 2.13 -1.04 -6.98
CA LEU A 91 3.23 -1.49 -6.14
C LEU A 91 4.45 -0.55 -6.22
N LYS A 92 5.01 -0.16 -5.06
CA LYS A 92 6.26 0.61 -4.92
C LYS A 92 7.14 0.02 -3.81
N PHE A 93 8.41 0.39 -3.83
CA PHE A 93 9.41 -0.09 -2.87
C PHE A 93 10.13 1.06 -2.18
N ALA A 94 10.52 0.84 -0.94
CA ALA A 94 11.32 1.77 -0.16
C ALA A 94 12.44 1.03 0.58
N ILE A 95 13.58 1.70 0.77
CA ILE A 95 14.69 1.21 1.58
C ILE A 95 14.96 2.18 2.71
N TRP A 96 15.19 1.64 3.90
CA TRP A 96 15.54 2.42 5.08
C TRP A 96 17.01 2.86 5.01
N ASP A 97 17.24 4.17 4.94
CA ASP A 97 18.57 4.76 5.07
C ASP A 97 18.87 5.03 6.55
N SER A 98 19.59 4.11 7.19
CA SER A 98 19.97 4.22 8.60
C SER A 98 20.88 5.42 8.90
N LYS A 99 21.66 5.90 7.92
CA LYS A 99 22.55 7.06 8.11
C LYS A 99 21.78 8.36 8.21
N SER A 100 20.70 8.46 7.44
CA SER A 100 19.85 9.65 7.37
C SER A 100 18.53 9.48 8.14
N GLU A 101 18.34 8.36 8.82
CA GLU A 101 17.12 7.94 9.51
C GLU A 101 15.83 8.20 8.71
N ARG A 102 15.84 7.84 7.43
CA ARG A 102 14.70 8.09 6.52
C ARG A 102 14.49 7.00 5.48
N TRP A 103 13.27 6.88 5.00
CA TRP A 103 12.93 6.04 3.85
C TRP A 103 13.33 6.71 2.54
N LYS A 104 13.90 5.92 1.62
CA LYS A 104 14.15 6.33 0.23
C LYS A 104 13.36 5.45 -0.72
N ARG A 105 12.87 6.03 -1.81
CA ARG A 105 12.29 5.24 -2.90
C ARG A 105 13.36 4.34 -3.49
N ALA A 106 12.99 3.08 -3.69
CA ALA A 106 13.83 2.11 -4.35
C ALA A 106 13.19 1.67 -5.66
N SER A 107 14.04 1.43 -6.66
CA SER A 107 13.69 0.58 -7.79
C SER A 107 14.26 -0.80 -7.53
N ARG A 108 13.59 -1.82 -8.07
CA ARG A 108 14.11 -3.18 -8.01
C ARG A 108 15.22 -3.40 -9.04
N ASP A 109 15.13 -2.75 -10.20
CA ASP A 109 16.05 -2.94 -11.33
C ASP A 109 17.26 -1.99 -11.30
N SER A 110 17.44 -1.24 -10.21
CA SER A 110 18.53 -0.27 -10.08
C SER A 110 18.94 -0.08 -8.63
N ASP A 111 20.25 -0.11 -8.37
CA ASP A 111 20.85 0.33 -7.10
C ASP A 111 20.71 1.84 -6.84
N ALA A 112 20.17 2.60 -7.81
CA ALA A 112 19.91 4.00 -7.63
C ALA A 112 18.67 4.21 -6.75
N THR A 113 18.89 4.70 -5.53
CA THR A 113 17.82 5.25 -4.70
C THR A 113 17.58 6.71 -5.06
N GLU A 114 16.36 7.04 -5.49
CA GLU A 114 15.98 8.45 -5.61
C GLU A 114 15.72 9.00 -4.21
N ALA A 115 16.54 9.98 -3.79
CA ALA A 115 16.37 10.68 -2.53
C ALA A 115 15.06 11.48 -2.55
N THR A 116 13.98 10.83 -2.13
CA THR A 116 12.71 11.49 -1.84
C THR A 116 12.63 11.70 -0.34
N ASN A 117 12.23 12.90 0.09
CA ASN A 117 11.86 13.16 1.47
C ASN A 117 10.51 12.48 1.76
N LEU A 118 10.52 11.15 1.82
CA LEU A 118 9.46 10.38 2.44
C LEU A 118 9.67 10.54 3.94
N TYR A 119 9.18 11.66 4.47
CA TYR A 119 9.03 11.82 5.92
C TYR A 119 8.26 10.61 6.45
N LYS A 120 8.56 10.17 7.68
CA LYS A 120 7.86 9.07 8.39
C LYS A 120 6.34 9.08 8.17
N GLN A 121 5.73 10.26 7.96
CA GLN A 121 4.30 10.42 7.69
C GLN A 121 3.78 9.83 6.37
N LEU A 122 4.59 9.63 5.33
CA LEU A 122 4.14 8.93 4.11
C LEU A 122 4.06 7.41 4.33
N LEU A 123 4.72 6.84 5.34
CA LEU A 123 4.45 5.46 5.75
C LEU A 123 3.15 5.33 6.58
N PHE A 124 2.55 6.46 7.02
CA PHE A 124 1.30 6.47 7.78
C PHE A 124 0.11 7.10 7.01
N MET A 125 0.34 7.68 5.83
CA MET A 125 -0.68 8.32 4.98
C MET A 125 -0.52 7.99 3.49
N ILE A 126 0.16 6.88 3.21
CA ILE A 126 -0.07 6.09 2.02
C ILE A 126 -1.10 5.05 2.48
#